data_AF-A0A974HK84-F1
#
_entry.id   AF-A0A974HK84-F1
#
_cell.length_a   1.000
_cell.length_b   1.000
_cell.length_c   1.000
_cell.angle_alpha   90.00
_cell.angle_beta   90.00
_cell.angle_gamma   90.00
#
_symmetry.space_group_name_H-M   'P 1'
#
loop_
_entity.id
_entity.type
_entity.pdbx_description
1 polymer ?
#
loop_
_entity_poly.entity_id
_entity_poly.type
_entity_poly.pdbx_seq_one_letter_code
_entity_poly.pdbx_strand_id
1 'polypeptide(L)'
;MAVPDSILNTSYFYLQSRINNGEAEWKKRFQFLIRNPLTEELKLKVHNEHNKPIGSITVRLSRLLAASEMTLQDWLPLESTEQNSEIRVKLQLRILTPDVGAPSPQGKTKAQYIKPRTKKH
;
A
#
# COMPACT_ATOMS: atom_id res chain seq x y z
N MET A 1 14.33 -19.27 13.47
CA MET A 1 13.91 -17.88 13.78
C MET A 1 12.53 -17.69 13.22
N ALA A 2 11.52 -17.51 14.09
CA ALA A 2 10.15 -17.26 13.64
C ALA A 2 10.06 -15.84 13.08
N VAL A 3 9.49 -15.70 11.89
CA VAL A 3 9.16 -14.39 11.32
C VAL A 3 7.98 -13.86 12.14
N PRO A 4 8.10 -12.69 12.82
CA PRO A 4 6.99 -12.18 13.62
C PRO A 4 5.78 -11.87 12.74
N ASP A 5 4.57 -12.26 13.18
CA ASP A 5 3.30 -12.17 12.44
C ASP A 5 3.00 -10.79 11.83
N SER A 6 3.69 -9.75 12.30
CA SER A 6 3.76 -8.40 11.72
C SER A 6 4.14 -8.34 10.22
N ILE A 7 4.84 -9.33 9.66
CA ILE A 7 5.29 -9.29 8.25
C ILE A 7 4.14 -9.61 7.27
N LEU A 8 3.07 -10.28 7.71
CA LEU A 8 1.99 -10.72 6.81
C LEU A 8 1.07 -9.59 6.33
N ASN A 9 1.14 -8.41 6.95
CA ASN A 9 0.23 -7.30 6.67
C ASN A 9 0.90 -6.10 5.99
N THR A 10 2.21 -6.17 5.72
CA THR A 10 2.94 -5.07 5.10
C THR A 10 3.20 -5.38 3.63
N SER A 11 2.54 -4.67 2.72
CA SER A 11 2.90 -4.70 1.30
C SER A 11 4.09 -3.77 1.06
N TYR A 12 5.18 -4.31 0.52
CA TYR A 12 6.35 -3.53 0.11
C TYR A 12 6.33 -3.30 -1.39
N PHE A 13 6.56 -2.06 -1.79
CA PHE A 13 6.74 -1.69 -3.19
C PHE A 13 8.04 -0.91 -3.32
N TYR A 14 8.82 -1.24 -4.36
CA TYR A 14 10.06 -0.55 -4.68
C TYR A 14 9.88 0.31 -5.93
N LEU A 15 10.53 1.47 -5.90
CA LEU A 15 10.47 2.46 -6.94
C LEU A 15 11.87 2.97 -7.30
N GLN A 16 12.15 2.98 -8.58
CA GLN A 16 13.29 3.70 -9.13
C GLN A 16 12.86 5.12 -9.49
N SER A 17 13.62 6.11 -9.03
CA SER A 17 13.50 7.49 -9.49
C SER A 17 14.06 7.62 -10.90
N ARG A 18 13.59 8.63 -11.62
CA ARG A 18 14.30 9.20 -12.76
C ARG A 18 14.79 10.58 -12.37
N ILE A 19 16.00 10.93 -12.75
CA ILE A 19 16.49 12.29 -12.53
C ILE A 19 15.99 13.17 -13.68
N ASN A 20 15.33 14.26 -13.34
CA ASN A 20 14.86 15.28 -14.27
C ASN A 20 15.28 16.65 -13.76
N ASN A 21 16.08 17.39 -14.52
CA ASN A 21 16.62 18.70 -14.14
C ASN A 21 17.27 18.76 -12.74
N GLY A 22 17.97 17.69 -12.35
CA GLY A 22 18.63 17.59 -11.04
C GLY A 22 17.72 17.14 -9.89
N GLU A 23 16.42 16.97 -10.13
CA GLU A 23 15.46 16.49 -9.14
C GLU A 23 15.04 15.04 -9.41
N ALA A 24 14.83 14.28 -8.33
CA ALA A 24 14.36 12.90 -8.42
C ALA A 24 12.83 12.86 -8.60
N GLU A 25 12.36 12.23 -9.66
CA GLU A 25 10.95 12.08 -9.97
C GLU A 25 10.53 10.61 -9.97
N TRP A 26 9.41 10.32 -9.29
CA TRP A 26 8.77 9.01 -9.29
C TRP A 26 7.40 9.09 -9.97
N LYS A 27 7.35 8.82 -11.28
CA LYS A 27 6.11 8.93 -12.09
C LYS A 27 5.27 7.65 -12.09
N LYS A 28 5.09 7.01 -10.92
CA LYS A 28 4.31 5.77 -10.80
C LYS A 28 3.28 5.88 -9.67
N ARG A 29 2.08 5.35 -9.93
CA ARG A 29 0.99 5.25 -8.96
C ARG A 29 0.91 3.83 -8.40
N PHE A 30 0.46 3.72 -7.16
CA PHE A 30 0.22 2.46 -6.49
C PHE A 30 -1.18 2.44 -5.90
N GLN A 31 -1.74 1.24 -5.83
CA GLN A 31 -3.01 0.96 -5.18
C GLN A 31 -2.82 -0.31 -4.37
N PHE A 32 -3.33 -0.29 -3.15
CA PHE A 32 -3.27 -1.41 -2.24
C PHE A 32 -4.54 -1.42 -1.38
N LEU A 33 -4.91 -2.59 -0.89
CA LEU A 33 -6.02 -2.75 0.01
C LEU A 33 -5.60 -2.40 1.44
N ILE A 34 -6.45 -1.64 2.12
CA ILE A 34 -6.29 -1.24 3.51
C ILE A 34 -7.39 -1.94 4.29
N ARG A 35 -7.06 -2.57 5.43
CA ARG A 35 -8.06 -3.29 6.25
C ARG A 35 -8.76 -2.33 7.19
N ASN A 36 -7.99 -1.50 7.89
CA ASN A 36 -8.48 -0.52 8.82
C ASN A 36 -7.71 0.82 8.72
N PRO A 37 -8.25 1.84 8.04
CA PRO A 37 -7.58 3.12 7.88
C PRO A 37 -7.45 3.92 9.20
N LEU A 38 -8.15 3.55 10.27
CA LEU A 38 -8.02 4.23 11.57
C LEU A 38 -6.72 3.88 12.29
N THR A 39 -6.20 2.67 12.07
CA THR A 39 -5.03 2.12 12.78
C THR A 39 -3.81 1.94 11.89
N GLU A 40 -4.01 1.85 10.57
CA GLU A 40 -2.92 1.61 9.63
C GLU A 40 -2.18 2.90 9.24
N GLU A 41 -0.92 2.72 8.83
CA GLU A 41 0.00 3.78 8.44
C GLU A 41 0.64 3.46 7.09
N LEU A 42 0.86 4.49 6.29
CA LEU A 42 1.76 4.42 5.14
C LEU A 42 3.16 4.82 5.57
N LYS A 43 4.15 3.94 5.35
CA LYS A 43 5.56 4.25 5.53
C LYS A 43 6.26 4.30 4.19
N LEU A 44 6.88 5.44 3.89
CA LEU A 44 7.73 5.61 2.72
C LEU A 44 9.18 5.76 3.19
N LYS A 45 10.08 4.97 2.61
CA LYS A 45 11.52 5.06 2.86
C LYS A 45 12.23 5.41 1.56
N VAL A 46 13.03 6.46 1.60
CA VAL A 46 13.82 6.92 0.47
C VAL A 46 15.25 6.47 0.68
N HIS A 47 15.83 5.82 -0.33
CA HIS A 47 17.23 5.38 -0.33
C HIS A 47 17.96 6.02 -1.51
N ASN A 48 19.27 6.20 -1.37
CA ASN A 48 20.12 6.60 -2.48
C ASN A 48 20.40 5.42 -3.43
N GLU A 49 21.15 5.68 -4.49
CA GLU A 49 21.58 4.68 -5.49
C GLU A 49 22.40 3.51 -4.93
N HIS A 50 22.99 3.67 -3.73
CA HIS A 50 23.73 2.64 -3.01
C HIS A 50 22.88 1.93 -1.94
N ASN A 51 21.55 2.07 -1.97
CA ASN A 51 20.62 1.54 -0.97
C ASN A 51 20.85 2.06 0.47
N LYS A 52 21.52 3.21 0.64
CA LYS A 52 21.64 3.89 1.94
C LYS A 52 20.36 4.69 2.20
N PRO A 53 19.72 4.58 3.38
CA PRO A 53 18.55 5.37 3.71
C PRO A 53 18.90 6.85 3.78
N ILE A 54 18.13 7.69 3.09
CA ILE A 54 18.24 9.15 3.12
C ILE A 54 17.20 9.73 4.09
N GLY A 55 16.00 9.17 4.11
CA GLY A 55 14.95 9.60 5.00
C GLY A 55 13.67 8.77 4.88
N SER A 56 12.72 9.03 5.76
CA SER A 56 11.42 8.36 5.74
C SER A 56 10.27 9.28 6.13
N ILE A 57 9.06 8.91 5.74
CA ILE A 57 7.84 9.50 6.27
C ILE A 57 6.88 8.41 6.72
N THR A 58 6.16 8.69 7.80
CA THR A 58 5.04 7.89 8.27
C THR A 58 3.77 8.73 8.24
N VAL A 59 2.76 8.27 7.52
CA VAL A 59 1.46 8.96 7.40
C VAL A 59 0.37 8.05 7.94
N ARG A 60 -0.27 8.46 9.05
CA ARG A 60 -1.48 7.80 9.55
C ARG A 60 -2.61 7.94 8.53
N LEU A 61 -3.19 6.82 8.09
CA LEU A 61 -4.23 6.81 7.07
C LEU A 61 -5.54 7.48 7.56
N SER A 62 -5.73 7.58 8.87
CA SER A 62 -6.84 8.31 9.49
C SER A 62 -6.88 9.79 9.11
N ARG A 63 -5.73 10.39 8.77
CA ARG A 63 -5.67 11.77 8.25
C ARG A 63 -6.43 11.92 6.93
N LEU A 64 -6.46 10.87 6.10
CA LEU A 64 -7.19 10.87 4.83
C LEU A 64 -8.70 10.80 5.06
N LEU A 65 -9.18 10.11 6.11
CA LEU A 65 -10.61 10.05 6.40
C LEU A 65 -11.20 11.43 6.72
N ALA A 66 -10.41 12.32 7.32
CA ALA A 66 -10.82 13.68 7.65
C ALA A 66 -10.55 14.71 6.53
N ALA A 67 -9.83 14.32 5.48
CA ALA A 67 -9.46 15.21 4.37
C ALA A 67 -10.59 15.30 3.33
N SER A 68 -10.68 16.45 2.65
CA SER A 68 -11.57 16.62 1.51
C SER A 68 -11.29 15.57 0.43
N GLU A 69 -12.33 14.97 -0.14
CA GLU A 69 -12.24 13.88 -1.12
C GLU A 69 -11.37 12.69 -0.67
N MET A 70 -11.18 12.54 0.64
CA MET A 70 -10.24 11.61 1.25
C MET A 70 -8.84 11.64 0.63
N THR A 71 -8.39 12.84 0.26
CA THR A 71 -7.17 13.06 -0.52
C THR A 71 -6.22 14.02 0.19
N LEU A 72 -4.95 13.63 0.29
CA LEU A 72 -3.84 14.49 0.72
C LEU A 72 -2.89 14.66 -0.46
N GLN A 73 -2.58 15.90 -0.82
CA GLN A 73 -1.60 16.19 -1.86
C GLN A 73 -0.71 17.34 -1.41
N ASP A 74 0.49 17.03 -0.95
CA ASP A 74 1.38 18.03 -0.36
C ASP A 74 2.86 17.60 -0.41
N TRP A 75 3.75 18.54 -0.10
CA TRP A 75 5.13 18.28 0.29
C TRP A 75 5.16 17.85 1.75
N LEU A 76 5.77 16.69 2.00
CA LEU A 76 5.94 16.16 3.34
C LEU A 76 7.43 16.13 3.69
N PRO A 77 7.83 16.64 4.86
CA PRO A 77 9.21 16.60 5.30
C PRO A 77 9.63 15.16 5.57
N LEU A 78 10.79 14.77 5.05
CA LEU A 78 11.42 13.50 5.39
C LEU A 78 12.03 13.60 6.79
N GLU A 79 11.78 12.59 7.60
CA GLU A 79 12.56 12.31 8.80
C GLU A 79 13.95 11.83 8.33
N SER A 80 14.89 12.76 8.21
CA SER A 80 16.29 12.52 7.81
C SER A 80 17.26 13.11 8.82
N THR A 81 18.48 12.56 8.86
CA THR A 81 19.60 13.12 9.64
C THR A 81 20.31 14.26 8.91
N GLU A 82 20.05 14.43 7.61
CA GLU A 82 20.61 15.48 6.77
C GLU A 82 19.51 16.47 6.38
N GLN A 83 19.91 17.63 5.82
CA GLN A 83 19.14 18.85 5.52
C GLN A 83 17.65 18.67 5.21
N ASN A 84 16.86 19.72 5.50
CA ASN A 84 15.41 19.86 5.31
C ASN A 84 14.93 19.33 3.94
N SER A 85 14.72 18.02 3.85
CA SER A 85 14.41 17.29 2.63
C SER A 85 12.92 17.00 2.61
N GLU A 86 12.25 17.23 1.49
CA GLU A 86 10.81 17.04 1.37
C GLU A 86 10.49 16.13 0.19
N ILE A 87 9.36 15.43 0.27
CA ILE A 87 8.82 14.66 -0.85
C ILE A 87 7.38 15.04 -1.13
N ARG A 88 7.07 15.27 -2.41
CA ARG A 88 5.71 15.51 -2.85
C ARG A 88 4.97 14.20 -3.04
N VAL A 89 3.85 14.03 -2.35
CA VAL A 89 3.00 12.84 -2.49
C VAL A 89 1.56 13.23 -2.77
N LYS A 90 0.84 12.35 -3.48
CA LYS A 90 -0.62 12.36 -3.56
C LYS A 90 -1.14 11.03 -3.03
N LEU A 91 -1.81 11.08 -1.89
CA LEU A 91 -2.45 9.94 -1.24
C LEU A 91 -3.96 10.10 -1.34
N GLN A 92 -4.64 9.02 -1.70
CA GLN A 92 -6.09 9.02 -1.85
C GLN A 92 -6.65 7.72 -1.29
N LEU A 93 -7.60 7.85 -0.36
CA LEU A 93 -8.30 6.73 0.25
C LEU A 93 -9.70 6.61 -0.38
N ARG A 94 -10.17 5.40 -0.63
CA ARG A 94 -11.53 5.11 -1.12
C ARG A 94 -12.12 3.95 -0.33
N ILE A 95 -13.37 4.10 0.10
CA ILE A 95 -14.09 3.09 0.87
C ILE A 95 -14.65 2.06 -0.10
N LEU A 96 -14.36 0.78 0.16
CA LEU A 96 -14.95 -0.33 -0.55
C LEU A 96 -16.30 -0.65 0.07
N THR A 97 -17.37 -0.30 -0.64
CA THR A 97 -18.73 -0.71 -0.27
C THR A 97 -19.12 -1.94 -1.08
N PRO A 98 -19.68 -2.99 -0.46
CA PRO A 98 -20.27 -4.08 -1.20
C PRO A 98 -21.38 -3.53 -2.11
N ASP A 99 -21.44 -4.02 -3.34
CA ASP A 99 -22.49 -3.64 -4.28
C ASP A 99 -23.85 -4.13 -3.76
N VAL A 100 -24.72 -3.18 -3.42
CA VAL A 100 -26.07 -3.46 -2.90
C VAL A 100 -26.99 -4.00 -4.03
N GLY A 101 -26.56 -3.96 -5.30
CA GLY A 101 -27.30 -4.46 -6.47
C GLY A 101 -26.79 -5.79 -7.04
N ALA A 102 -25.69 -6.35 -6.53
CA ALA A 102 -25.21 -7.64 -7.01
C ALA A 102 -26.09 -8.77 -6.44
N PRO A 103 -26.73 -9.61 -7.29
CA PRO A 103 -27.44 -10.77 -6.78
C PRO A 103 -26.45 -11.65 -6.02
N SER A 104 -26.67 -11.78 -4.71
CA SER A 104 -25.94 -12.75 -3.89
C SER A 104 -26.00 -14.12 -4.59
N PRO A 105 -24.91 -14.89 -4.70
CA PRO A 105 -24.98 -16.26 -5.17
C PRO A 105 -25.74 -17.12 -4.15
N GLN A 106 -27.06 -17.03 -4.16
CA GLN A 106 -27.96 -17.98 -3.53
C GLN A 106 -28.06 -19.21 -4.42
N GLY A 107 -27.05 -20.07 -4.31
CA GLY A 107 -27.08 -21.42 -4.84
C GLY A 107 -26.45 -22.32 -3.80
N LYS A 108 -27.26 -23.15 -3.13
CA LYS A 108 -26.78 -24.27 -2.31
C LYS A 108 -26.04 -25.24 -3.23
N THR A 109 -24.75 -25.05 -3.47
CA THR A 109 -23.92 -26.10 -4.09
C THR A 109 -23.69 -27.16 -3.03
N LYS A 110 -24.48 -28.25 -3.11
CA LYS A 110 -24.07 -29.52 -2.50
C LYS A 110 -22.67 -29.81 -3.00
N ALA A 111 -21.71 -29.91 -2.08
CA ALA A 111 -20.37 -30.40 -2.40
C ALA A 111 -20.52 -31.82 -2.94
N GLN A 112 -20.47 -31.96 -4.27
CA GLN A 112 -20.43 -33.28 -4.89
C GLN A 112 -18.97 -33.71 -4.86
N TYR A 113 -18.66 -34.60 -3.92
CA TYR A 113 -17.34 -35.22 -3.79
C TYR A 113 -17.03 -36.02 -5.06
N ILE A 114 -16.19 -35.46 -5.93
CA ILE A 114 -15.63 -36.19 -7.07
C ILE A 114 -14.40 -36.95 -6.56
N LYS A 115 -14.52 -38.29 -6.47
CA LYS A 115 -13.39 -39.16 -6.15
C LYS A 115 -12.27 -38.98 -7.20
N PRO A 116 -11.01 -38.70 -6.81
CA PRO A 116 -9.90 -38.72 -7.75
C PRO A 116 -9.69 -40.14 -8.27
N ARG A 117 -9.71 -40.28 -9.61
CA ARG A 117 -9.41 -41.54 -10.28
C ARG A 117 -7.90 -41.73 -10.30
N THR A 118 -7.39 -42.62 -9.45
CA THR A 118 -5.98 -43.02 -9.47
C THR A 118 -5.69 -43.81 -10.75
N LYS A 119 -4.79 -43.31 -11.59
CA LYS A 119 -4.16 -44.12 -12.64
C LYS A 119 -3.02 -44.89 -11.98
N LYS A 120 -3.15 -46.21 -11.90
CA LYS A 120 -2.03 -47.10 -11.59
C LYS A 120 -1.14 -47.18 -12.83
N HIS A 121 0.15 -46.95 -12.62
CA HIS A 121 1.21 -47.42 -13.51
C HIS A 121 1.41 -48.93 -13.29
#